data_AF-A0AAW9ILQ3-F1
#
_entry.id   AF-A0AAW9ILQ3-F1
#
_cell.length_a   1.000
_cell.length_b   1.000
_cell.length_c   1.000
_cell.angle_alpha   90.00
_cell.angle_beta   90.00
_cell.angle_gamma   90.00
#
_symmetry.space_group_name_H-M   'P 1'
#
loop_
_entity.id
_entity.type
_entity.pdbx_description
1 polymer ?
#
loop_
_entity_poly.entity_id
_entity_poly.type
_entity_poly.pdbx_seq_one_letter_code
_entity_poly.pdbx_strand_id
1 'polypeptide(L)'
;MKESKFYKLTAQYTIVTELGSATLEIDDGVIKVTNGIGLEVKIPINVLTSVYTGYKSIECFKDKIQYFNNDTEAVFKVLFPEGYPYIWTLDINDSLNEITY
;
A
#
# COMPACT_ATOMS: atom_id res chain seq x y z
N MET A 1 5.74 -33.48 2.68
CA MET A 1 5.35 -32.08 2.41
C MET A 1 5.39 -31.33 3.73
N LYS A 2 6.22 -30.29 3.87
CA LYS A 2 6.11 -29.37 5.01
C LYS A 2 4.92 -28.46 4.70
N GLU A 3 3.91 -28.47 5.55
CA GLU A 3 2.81 -27.50 5.47
C GLU A 3 3.39 -26.10 5.66
N SER A 4 3.35 -25.29 4.60
CA SER A 4 3.58 -23.86 4.73
C SER A 4 2.46 -23.30 5.59
N LYS A 5 2.79 -22.91 6.83
CA LYS A 5 1.87 -22.13 7.67
C LYS A 5 1.72 -20.76 7.04
N PHE A 6 0.69 -20.57 6.23
CA PHE A 6 0.28 -19.25 5.78
C PHE A 6 -0.24 -18.51 7.02
N TYR A 7 0.52 -17.54 7.49
CA TYR A 7 0.08 -16.68 8.58
C TYR A 7 -1.03 -15.78 8.05
N LYS A 8 -2.25 -15.95 8.58
CA LYS A 8 -3.34 -15.01 8.36
C LYS A 8 -2.99 -13.72 9.10
N LEU A 9 -2.69 -12.67 8.35
CA LEU A 9 -2.47 -11.34 8.90
C LEU A 9 -3.78 -10.57 8.84
N THR A 10 -4.27 -10.15 10.01
CA THR A 10 -5.31 -9.13 10.13
C THR A 10 -4.68 -7.90 10.77
N ALA A 11 -4.59 -6.80 10.02
CA ALA A 11 -3.92 -5.58 10.46
C ALA A 11 -4.56 -4.35 9.82
N GLN A 12 -4.49 -3.21 10.52
CA GLN A 12 -4.93 -1.92 9.99
C GLN A 12 -3.81 -0.89 10.14
N TYR A 13 -3.52 -0.19 9.05
CA TYR A 13 -2.52 0.87 9.00
C TYR A 13 -3.14 2.14 8.47
N THR A 14 -3.04 3.25 9.20
CA THR A 14 -3.42 4.56 8.68
C THR A 14 -2.19 5.21 8.07
N ILE A 15 -2.12 5.19 6.73
CA ILE A 15 -1.07 5.89 6.00
C ILE A 15 -1.41 7.37 5.95
N VAL A 16 -0.51 8.20 6.46
CA VAL A 16 -0.64 9.65 6.46
C VAL A 16 0.45 10.25 5.58
N THR A 17 0.02 11.10 4.65
CA THR A 17 0.86 11.86 3.72
C THR A 17 0.57 13.36 3.85
N GLU A 18 1.31 14.19 3.12
CA GLU A 18 1.06 15.62 3.03
C GLU A 18 -0.27 15.95 2.32
N LEU A 19 -0.81 15.02 1.52
CA LEU A 19 -2.06 15.19 0.77
C LEU A 19 -3.30 14.76 1.55
N GLY A 20 -3.12 14.02 2.64
CA GLY A 20 -4.21 13.42 3.39
C GLY A 20 -3.83 12.04 3.92
N SER A 21 -4.84 11.33 4.42
CA SER A 21 -4.69 10.02 5.05
C SER A 21 -5.69 9.00 4.52
N ALA A 22 -5.26 7.74 4.44
CA ALA A 22 -6.12 6.62 4.12
C ALA A 22 -5.77 5.41 4.99
N THR A 23 -6.75 4.58 5.32
CA THR A 23 -6.52 3.38 6.12
C THR A 23 -6.48 2.15 5.23
N LEU A 24 -5.36 1.42 5.29
CA LEU A 24 -5.20 0.10 4.70
C LEU A 24 -5.63 -0.94 5.73
N GLU A 25 -6.68 -1.66 5.40
CA GLU A 25 -7.14 -2.84 6.12
C GLU A 25 -6.66 -4.09 5.38
N ILE A 26 -5.95 -4.95 6.10
CA ILE A 26 -5.49 -6.25 5.63
C ILE A 26 -6.27 -7.29 6.41
N ASP A 27 -6.98 -8.16 5.72
CA ASP A 27 -7.72 -9.27 6.32
C ASP A 27 -7.61 -10.51 5.44
N ASP A 28 -6.98 -11.56 5.97
CA ASP A 28 -6.77 -12.85 5.29
C ASP A 28 -6.18 -12.73 3.87
N GLY A 29 -5.23 -11.80 3.69
CA GLY A 29 -4.58 -11.52 2.40
C GLY A 29 -5.37 -10.61 1.46
N VAL A 30 -6.57 -10.19 1.84
CA VAL A 30 -7.34 -9.17 1.14
C VAL A 30 -6.96 -7.79 1.67
N ILE A 31 -6.62 -6.88 0.77
CA ILE A 31 -6.28 -5.50 1.10
C ILE A 31 -7.44 -4.59 0.69
N LYS A 32 -7.91 -3.73 1.60
CA LYS A 32 -8.95 -2.74 1.36
C LYS A 32 -8.47 -1.37 1.80
N VAL A 33 -8.91 -0.34 1.07
CA VAL A 33 -8.75 1.05 1.51
C VAL A 33 -10.06 1.49 2.15
N THR A 34 -9.98 1.94 3.40
CA THR A 34 -11.14 2.36 4.21
C THR A 34 -10.85 3.71 4.87
N ASN A 35 -11.88 4.28 5.52
CA ASN A 35 -11.77 5.50 6.35
C ASN A 35 -11.67 5.17 7.86
N GLY A 36 -11.13 3.99 8.21
CA GLY A 36 -10.97 3.53 9.59
C GLY A 36 -9.79 4.17 10.34
N ILE A 37 -9.48 3.66 11.54
CA ILE A 37 -8.33 4.07 12.35
C ILE A 37 -7.46 2.83 12.61
N GLY A 38 -6.22 2.87 12.17
CA GLY A 38 -5.22 1.82 12.36
C GLY A 38 -3.92 2.34 12.98
N LEU A 39 -2.86 1.53 12.92
CA LEU A 39 -1.53 1.96 13.30
C LEU A 39 -1.05 3.06 12.34
N GLU A 40 -0.75 4.23 12.89
CA GLU A 40 -0.34 5.38 12.08
C GLU A 40 1.06 5.18 11.49
N VAL A 41 1.21 5.44 10.19
CA VAL A 41 2.49 5.44 9.49
C VAL A 41 2.57 6.70 8.64
N LYS A 42 3.52 7.59 8.93
CA LYS A 42 3.69 8.83 8.17
C LYS A 42 4.72 8.63 7.07
N ILE A 43 4.26 8.68 5.82
CA ILE A 43 5.09 8.44 4.64
C ILE A 43 4.96 9.66 3.72
N PRO A 44 6.07 10.32 3.36
CA PRO A 44 6.03 11.36 2.35
C PRO A 44 5.49 10.85 1.01
N ILE A 45 4.68 11.66 0.31
CA ILE A 45 4.00 11.21 -0.92
C ILE A 45 4.94 10.69 -2.01
N ASN A 46 6.14 11.27 -2.13
CA ASN A 46 7.16 10.83 -3.07
C ASN A 46 7.75 9.46 -2.72
N VAL A 47 7.90 9.15 -1.42
CA VAL A 47 8.33 7.84 -0.93
C VAL A 47 7.24 6.82 -1.18
N LEU A 48 5.99 7.13 -0.81
CA LEU A 48 4.85 6.25 -1.06
C LEU A 48 4.74 5.90 -2.54
N THR A 49 4.87 6.88 -3.42
CA THR A 49 4.83 6.68 -4.88
C THR A 49 5.98 5.79 -5.36
N SER A 50 7.20 6.00 -4.88
CA SER A 50 8.39 5.21 -5.26
C SER A 50 8.23 3.73 -4.88
N VAL A 51 7.63 3.48 -3.72
CA VAL A 51 7.43 2.12 -3.19
C VAL A 51 6.24 1.46 -3.86
N TYR A 52 5.13 2.19 -4.02
CA TYR A 52 3.93 1.74 -4.72
C TYR A 52 4.18 1.33 -6.18
N THR A 53 5.04 2.08 -6.88
CA THR A 53 5.48 1.77 -8.25
C THR A 53 6.53 0.66 -8.31
N GLY A 54 6.93 0.09 -7.18
CA GLY A 54 7.99 -0.93 -7.11
C GLY A 54 9.36 -0.41 -7.55
N TYR A 55 9.57 0.92 -7.66
CA TYR A 55 10.85 1.49 -8.10
C TYR A 55 11.97 1.25 -7.09
N LYS A 56 11.64 1.28 -5.80
CA LYS A 56 12.57 1.02 -4.69
C LYS A 56 11.85 0.33 -3.53
N SER A 57 12.55 -0.58 -2.85
CA SER A 57 12.10 -1.14 -1.58
C SER A 57 11.86 -0.04 -0.53
N ILE A 58 10.86 -0.24 0.34
CA ILE A 58 10.55 0.63 1.48
C ILE A 58 11.77 0.83 2.41
N GLU A 59 12.70 -0.12 2.43
CA GLU A 59 13.93 -0.06 3.21
C GLU A 59 14.85 1.09 2.82
N CYS A 60 14.82 1.51 1.55
CA CYS A 60 15.63 2.61 1.06
C CYS A 60 15.21 3.97 1.65
N PHE A 61 14.08 4.03 2.37
CA PHE A 61 13.48 5.27 2.86
C PHE A 61 13.15 5.24 4.36
N LYS A 62 13.71 4.30 5.14
CA LYS A 62 13.40 4.19 6.58
C LYS A 62 13.62 5.49 7.35
N ASP A 63 14.64 6.25 6.98
CA ASP A 63 14.97 7.55 7.56
C ASP A 63 13.92 8.63 7.28
N LYS A 64 13.04 8.41 6.30
CA LYS A 64 12.00 9.34 5.87
C LYS A 64 10.60 8.98 6.36
N ILE A 65 10.43 7.82 7.00
CA ILE A 65 9.13 7.32 7.43
C ILE A 65 9.04 7.39 8.95
N GLN A 66 7.99 8.04 9.48
CA GLN A 66 7.77 8.10 10.92
C GLN A 66 6.82 6.99 11.38
N TYR A 67 7.03 6.54 12.61
CA TYR A 67 6.27 5.44 13.24
C TYR A 67 6.42 4.10 12.51
N PHE A 68 7.57 3.91 11.86
CA PHE A 68 7.90 2.72 11.09
C PHE A 68 8.73 1.75 11.94
N ASN A 69 8.06 0.78 12.57
CA ASN A 69 8.72 -0.28 13.32
C ASN A 69 9.02 -1.51 12.44
N ASN A 70 9.73 -2.49 12.99
CA ASN A 70 10.15 -3.70 12.26
C ASN A 70 8.96 -4.52 11.71
N ASP A 71 7.83 -4.54 12.42
CA ASP A 71 6.64 -5.30 12.00
C ASP A 71 5.95 -4.60 10.82
N THR A 72 5.77 -3.27 10.90
CA THR A 72 5.26 -2.45 9.80
C THR A 72 6.15 -2.58 8.58
N GLU A 73 7.48 -2.57 8.75
CA GLU A 73 8.43 -2.78 7.65
C GLU A 73 8.25 -4.14 6.98
N ALA A 74 8.16 -5.22 7.75
CA ALA A 74 7.98 -6.56 7.21
C ALA A 74 6.68 -6.65 6.39
N VAL A 75 5.59 -6.05 6.88
CA VAL A 75 4.32 -6.01 6.16
C VAL A 75 4.43 -5.17 4.89
N PHE A 76 5.01 -3.97 4.96
CA PHE A 76 5.12 -3.08 3.80
C PHE A 76 6.02 -3.64 2.70
N LYS A 77 7.02 -4.47 3.01
CA LYS A 77 7.81 -5.21 2.01
C LYS A 77 6.98 -6.24 1.24
N VAL A 78 6.05 -6.88 1.93
CA VAL A 78 5.15 -7.88 1.31
C VAL A 78 4.09 -7.18 0.48
N LEU A 79 3.54 -6.07 0.98
CA LEU A 79 2.57 -5.27 0.25
C LEU A 79 3.19 -4.63 -0.98
N PHE A 80 4.32 -3.95 -0.84
CA PHE A 80 4.95 -3.17 -1.91
C PHE A 80 6.33 -3.73 -2.31
N PRO A 81 6.38 -4.90 -2.97
CA PRO A 81 7.64 -5.50 -3.37
C PRO A 81 8.36 -4.69 -4.45
N GLU A 82 9.67 -4.53 -4.30
CA GLU A 82 10.51 -3.90 -5.33
C GLU A 82 10.49 -4.71 -6.63
N GLY A 83 10.41 -4.01 -7.77
CA GLY A 83 10.29 -4.61 -9.10
C GLY A 83 8.86 -5.01 -9.50
N TYR A 84 7.90 -4.90 -8.58
CA TYR A 84 6.50 -5.30 -8.81
C TYR A 84 5.57 -4.09 -8.60
N PRO A 85 5.41 -3.23 -9.61
CA PRO A 85 4.48 -2.10 -9.53
C PRO A 85 3.05 -2.57 -9.30
N TYR A 86 2.30 -1.85 -8.48
CA TYR A 86 0.85 -1.97 -8.47
C TYR A 86 0.28 -1.40 -9.77
N ILE A 87 -0.27 -2.28 -10.59
CA ILE A 87 -0.96 -1.91 -11.84
C ILE A 87 -2.45 -1.88 -11.56
N TRP A 88 -3.06 -0.71 -11.73
CA TRP A 88 -4.51 -0.57 -11.71
C TRP A 88 -4.99 -0.60 -13.15
N THR A 89 -5.76 -1.63 -13.50
CA THR A 89 -6.52 -1.62 -14.74
C THR A 89 -7.67 -0.65 -14.56
N LEU A 90 -7.63 0.47 -15.28
CA LEU A 90 -8.81 1.31 -15.44
C LEU A 90 -9.81 0.52 -16.28
N ASP A 91 -10.94 0.12 -15.67
CA ASP A 91 -12.12 -0.25 -16.44
C ASP A 91 -12.61 1.03 -17.13
N ILE A 92 -12.16 1.21 -18.37
CA ILE A 92 -12.74 2.22 -19.24
C ILE A 92 -14.14 1.71 -19.57
N ASN A 93 -15.11 2.10 -18.76
CA ASN A 93 -16.51 2.03 -19.19
C ASN A 93 -16.60 2.80 -20.52
N ASP A 94 -17.02 2.13 -21.58
CA ASP A 94 -17.18 2.62 -22.97
C ASP A 94 -18.15 3.81 -23.12
N SER A 95 -18.56 4.47 -22.03
CA SER A 95 -19.43 5.65 -22.02
C SER A 95 -18.74 6.94 -22.45
N LEU A 96 -17.50 6.91 -22.97
CA LEU A 96 -16.83 8.07 -23.56
C LEU A 96 -17.25 8.38 -25.01
N ASN A 97 -18.21 7.64 -25.57
CA ASN A 97 -18.84 7.98 -26.85
C ASN A 97 -19.94 9.04 -26.67
N GLU A 98 -19.60 10.28 -26.33
CA GLU A 98 -20.45 11.45 -26.58
C GLU A 98 -19.67 12.77 -26.36
N ILE A 99 -18.62 12.98 -27.17
CA ILE A 99 -18.16 14.34 -27.47
C ILE A 99 -18.43 14.56 -28.96
N THR A 100 -19.62 15.07 -29.25
CA THR A 100 -19.99 15.56 -30.58
C THR A 100 -19.24 16.86 -30.85
N TYR A 101 -18.40 16.89 -31.89
CA TYR A 101 -17.83 18.11 -32.47
C TYR A 101 -18.88 18.87 -33.29
#